data_AF-A0A662HJB4-F1
#
_entry.id   AF-A0A662HJB4-F1
#
_cell.length_a   1.000
_cell.length_b   1.000
_cell.length_c   1.000
_cell.angle_alpha   90.00
_cell.angle_beta   90.00
_cell.angle_gamma   90.00
#
_symmetry.space_group_name_H-M   'P 1'
#
loop_
_entity.id
_entity.type
_entity.pdbx_description
1 polymer ?
#
loop_
_entity_poly.entity_id
_entity_poly.type
_entity_poly.pdbx_seq_one_letter_code
_entity_poly.pdbx_strand_id
1 'polypeptide(L)'
;PSPPGYRLYYMRVSFASGLPAGVALLKFDRKVEVGGKVVSLVSYDGVVKLAALAPNATVEAVVTTYYVKSRWLQLRDGEIELQVEEPPPPFTKDDLTVRISIDNHAPYKVVDVKGPGGESLLGSEYSPDAIRVDPKHVELSFKYFEPSSYRIVVAEGEDYILPSSFLLVETAFHNDTLRPGEVRRYAVPEKLGWKSLGALVVLYSVAPLSGKSGGSAEVVGELVDYAYMKDESVRIRAASLLVPDLNLRVWVRAYIVFGGWFEVRNGMRAALNVMYTPILIREAGAWEPDGVEVTVRESDVRDACAAYIVVQAPSYGRIAGIVTPSGDEVGGLSEGVLPWGGEYRSVRVFENEAYVQVKAFNVVEPGRYFVKIDWQPVAFKLVDDEGRPVAGAIVEVHGPLNATALSDRGGVASFKLYKPGPYSVEVKFKGVTVAAVTLGSIVSTEVPLKCRVYRVSWLVTDAWDKPLEGVEIVVRSGDALIARAVSGEGGVAEVDQIPGGTFTIQMTYKRVSAVDVEEINASGVRKAKLDVFLEIPVLGGVPLTTLETLAATSLMGGCTLGLALVRRRKASSVEEISLEE
;
A
#
# COMPACT_ATOMS: atom_id res chain seq x y z
N PRO A 1 21.30 20.70 0.37
CA PRO A 1 21.12 19.50 1.23
C PRO A 1 19.64 19.35 1.55
N SER A 2 19.14 18.14 1.75
CA SER A 2 17.72 17.95 2.09
C SER A 2 17.41 18.53 3.47
N PRO A 3 16.23 19.15 3.66
CA PRO A 3 15.82 19.57 5.00
C PRO A 3 15.63 18.37 5.95
N PRO A 4 15.71 18.57 7.29
CA PRO A 4 15.56 17.48 8.26
C PRO A 4 14.26 16.68 8.07
N GLY A 5 14.39 15.36 7.93
CA GLY A 5 13.24 14.45 7.72
C GLY A 5 12.67 14.43 6.31
N TYR A 6 13.22 15.22 5.39
CA TYR A 6 12.88 15.18 3.97
C TYR A 6 13.98 14.51 3.16
N ARG A 7 13.60 13.84 2.08
CA ARG A 7 14.52 13.34 1.04
C ARG A 7 14.34 14.15 -0.24
N LEU A 8 15.40 14.27 -1.03
CA LEU A 8 15.27 14.82 -2.39
C LEU A 8 14.31 13.90 -3.15
N TYR A 9 13.22 14.48 -3.65
CA TYR A 9 12.30 13.77 -4.52
C TYR A 9 12.81 13.84 -5.95
N TYR A 10 12.95 15.06 -6.48
CA TYR A 10 13.66 15.32 -7.73
C TYR A 10 14.07 16.79 -7.84
N MET A 11 15.04 17.06 -8.69
CA MET A 11 15.39 18.39 -9.20
C MET A 11 14.86 18.53 -10.61
N ARG A 12 14.20 19.65 -10.90
CA ARG A 12 13.75 20.03 -12.24
C ARG A 12 14.53 21.25 -12.72
N VAL A 13 15.05 21.17 -13.94
CA VAL A 13 15.70 22.27 -14.65
C VAL A 13 14.82 22.63 -15.84
N SER A 14 14.20 23.80 -15.83
CA SER A 14 13.23 24.25 -16.83
C SER A 14 13.78 25.34 -17.73
N PHE A 15 13.46 25.28 -19.02
CA PHE A 15 13.92 26.22 -20.06
C PHE A 15 12.70 26.93 -20.67
N ALA A 16 12.53 28.23 -20.37
CA ALA A 16 11.33 28.99 -20.76
C ALA A 16 11.05 28.97 -22.28
N SER A 17 12.12 29.02 -23.09
CA SER A 17 12.04 29.00 -24.56
C SER A 17 12.34 27.63 -25.17
N GLY A 18 12.50 26.60 -24.34
CA GLY A 18 13.04 25.29 -24.71
C GLY A 18 14.57 25.24 -24.71
N LEU A 19 15.12 24.01 -24.68
CA LEU A 19 16.55 23.77 -24.72
C LEU A 19 17.16 24.27 -26.04
N PRO A 20 18.21 25.12 -26.01
CA PRO A 20 18.85 25.60 -27.22
C PRO A 20 19.52 24.48 -28.03
N ALA A 21 19.46 24.57 -29.36
CA ALA A 21 20.03 23.55 -30.27
C ALA A 21 21.55 23.38 -30.15
N GLY A 22 22.26 24.38 -29.61
CA GLY A 22 23.70 24.35 -29.37
C GLY A 22 24.12 23.66 -28.07
N VAL A 23 23.23 22.94 -27.40
CA VAL A 23 23.47 22.32 -26.10
C VAL A 23 23.13 20.83 -26.14
N ALA A 24 24.09 20.01 -25.73
CA ALA A 24 23.90 18.57 -25.56
C ALA A 24 23.55 18.22 -24.11
N LEU A 25 22.71 17.20 -23.97
CA LEU A 25 22.33 16.62 -22.68
C LEU A 25 23.28 15.47 -22.35
N LEU A 26 24.00 15.55 -21.22
CA LEU A 26 24.97 14.53 -20.82
C LEU A 26 24.49 13.65 -19.67
N LYS A 27 23.75 14.22 -18.72
CA LYS A 27 23.21 13.49 -17.56
C LYS A 27 21.89 14.10 -17.11
N PHE A 28 20.87 13.28 -17.05
CA PHE A 28 19.53 13.55 -16.54
C PHE A 28 18.81 12.20 -16.42
N ASP A 29 17.73 12.13 -15.64
CA ASP A 29 16.93 10.91 -15.50
C ASP A 29 15.74 10.90 -16.47
N ARG A 30 15.02 12.03 -16.56
CA ARG A 30 13.89 12.19 -17.49
C ARG A 30 13.87 13.57 -18.12
N LYS A 31 13.23 13.71 -19.28
CA LYS A 31 12.96 15.00 -19.93
C LYS A 31 11.46 15.28 -19.99
N VAL A 32 11.10 16.56 -20.16
CA VAL A 32 9.74 17.01 -20.44
C VAL A 32 9.74 17.64 -21.82
N GLU A 33 8.84 17.19 -22.70
CA GLU A 33 8.78 17.63 -24.08
C GLU A 33 7.40 18.16 -24.47
N VAL A 34 7.38 19.35 -25.05
CA VAL A 34 6.15 20.00 -25.53
C VAL A 34 6.40 20.49 -26.95
N GLY A 35 5.60 20.03 -27.91
CA GLY A 35 5.73 20.44 -29.32
C GLY A 35 7.11 20.12 -29.92
N GLY A 36 7.70 18.99 -29.55
CA GLY A 36 9.02 18.55 -30.02
C GLY A 36 10.22 19.32 -29.43
N LYS A 37 9.99 20.20 -28.45
CA LYS A 37 11.05 20.91 -27.73
C LYS A 37 11.20 20.37 -26.32
N VAL A 38 12.44 20.18 -25.87
CA VAL A 38 12.75 19.88 -24.47
C VAL A 38 12.55 21.14 -23.65
N VAL A 39 11.53 21.14 -22.78
CA VAL A 39 11.20 22.30 -21.92
C VAL A 39 11.66 22.11 -20.49
N SER A 40 11.96 20.88 -20.05
CA SER A 40 12.58 20.63 -18.75
C SER A 40 13.36 19.32 -18.71
N LEU A 41 14.26 19.22 -17.74
CA LEU A 41 14.98 18.00 -17.36
C LEU A 41 14.69 17.69 -15.89
N VAL A 42 14.59 16.42 -15.57
CA VAL A 42 14.37 15.90 -14.22
C VAL A 42 15.56 15.05 -13.81
N SER A 43 16.00 15.20 -12.58
CA SER A 43 17.04 14.39 -11.96
C SER A 43 16.64 13.97 -10.56
N TYR A 44 16.71 12.68 -10.24
CA TYR A 44 16.41 12.10 -8.93
C TYR A 44 17.63 12.16 -7.99
N ASP A 45 18.84 12.23 -8.53
CA ASP A 45 20.08 12.37 -7.75
C ASP A 45 20.55 13.83 -7.59
N GLY A 46 19.80 14.78 -8.14
CA GLY A 46 20.09 16.22 -8.05
C GLY A 46 21.20 16.70 -9.00
N VAL A 47 21.56 15.92 -10.02
CA VAL A 47 22.61 16.25 -10.98
C VAL A 47 22.07 16.27 -12.42
N VAL A 48 22.09 17.44 -13.03
CA VAL A 48 21.92 17.62 -14.48
C VAL A 48 23.24 18.08 -15.10
N LYS A 49 23.70 17.42 -16.17
CA LYS A 49 24.90 17.82 -16.92
C LYS A 49 24.55 18.19 -18.35
N LEU A 50 25.00 19.38 -18.76
CA LEU A 50 24.85 19.93 -20.11
C LEU A 50 26.24 20.18 -20.70
N ALA A 51 26.37 20.08 -22.03
CA ALA A 51 27.58 20.44 -22.76
C ALA A 51 27.26 21.46 -23.86
N ALA A 52 28.14 22.44 -24.07
CA ALA A 52 28.05 23.30 -25.24
C ALA A 52 28.57 22.54 -26.47
N LEU A 53 27.80 22.57 -27.56
CA LEU A 53 28.19 22.03 -28.87
C LEU A 53 28.88 23.09 -29.76
N ALA A 54 28.81 24.36 -29.36
CA ALA A 54 29.49 25.49 -29.98
C ALA A 54 30.43 26.16 -28.96
N PRO A 55 31.44 26.94 -29.41
CA PRO A 55 32.39 27.60 -28.51
C PRO A 55 31.72 28.45 -27.42
N ASN A 56 30.56 29.04 -27.75
CA ASN A 56 29.71 29.78 -26.83
C ASN A 56 28.28 29.24 -26.91
N ALA A 57 27.69 28.92 -25.76
CA ALA A 57 26.27 28.61 -25.63
C ALA A 57 25.72 29.29 -24.37
N THR A 58 24.56 29.93 -24.49
CA THR A 58 23.86 30.55 -23.35
C THR A 58 22.56 29.79 -23.13
N VAL A 59 22.32 29.38 -21.89
CA VAL A 59 21.09 28.71 -21.47
C VAL A 59 20.49 29.48 -20.32
N GLU A 60 19.26 29.94 -20.50
CA GLU A 60 18.45 30.44 -19.41
C GLU A 60 17.67 29.28 -18.82
N ALA A 61 17.85 29.02 -17.52
CA ALA A 61 17.23 27.90 -16.84
C ALA A 61 16.74 28.29 -15.44
N VAL A 62 15.59 27.77 -15.06
CA VAL A 62 15.06 27.84 -13.70
C VAL A 62 15.27 26.48 -13.05
N VAL A 63 15.89 26.46 -11.88
CA VAL A 63 16.11 25.22 -11.11
C VAL A 63 15.12 25.18 -9.95
N THR A 64 14.34 24.11 -9.88
CA THR A 64 13.40 23.86 -8.78
C THR A 64 13.71 22.51 -8.15
N THR A 65 13.88 22.47 -6.84
CA THR A 65 14.12 21.22 -6.10
C THR A 65 12.90 20.86 -5.26
N TYR A 66 12.45 19.62 -5.39
CA TYR A 66 11.33 19.08 -4.66
C TYR A 66 11.85 18.13 -3.59
N TYR A 67 11.43 18.35 -2.36
CA TYR A 67 11.74 17.50 -1.22
C TYR A 67 10.46 16.87 -0.71
N VAL A 68 10.51 15.58 -0.34
CA VAL A 68 9.34 14.84 0.13
C VAL A 68 9.60 14.23 1.51
N LYS A 69 8.58 14.29 2.36
CA LYS A 69 8.50 13.59 3.64
C LYS A 69 7.19 12.79 3.63
N SER A 70 7.30 11.47 3.68
CA SER A 70 6.15 10.57 3.68
C SER A 70 5.94 10.01 5.09
N ARG A 71 4.67 9.88 5.49
CA ARG A 71 4.26 9.24 6.73
C ARG A 71 2.93 8.54 6.53
N TRP A 72 2.67 7.50 7.31
CA TRP A 72 1.39 6.81 7.32
C TRP A 72 0.50 7.37 8.40
N LEU A 73 -0.75 7.65 8.03
CA LEU A 73 -1.78 8.14 8.92
C LEU A 73 -2.79 7.03 9.14
N GLN A 74 -3.25 6.88 10.37
CA GLN A 74 -4.28 5.90 10.70
C GLN A 74 -5.64 6.49 10.37
N LEU A 75 -6.49 5.69 9.71
CA LEU A 75 -7.91 5.98 9.57
C LEU A 75 -8.64 5.61 10.87
N ARG A 76 -9.41 6.54 11.44
CA ARG A 76 -10.20 6.33 12.66
C ARG A 76 -11.60 6.88 12.45
N ASP A 77 -12.62 6.07 12.67
CA ASP A 77 -14.03 6.48 12.63
C ASP A 77 -14.44 7.24 11.33
N GLY A 78 -13.88 6.85 10.19
CA GLY A 78 -14.15 7.50 8.89
C GLY A 78 -13.40 8.82 8.67
N GLU A 79 -12.46 9.19 9.53
CA GLU A 79 -11.65 10.41 9.40
C GLU A 79 -10.14 10.12 9.46
N ILE A 80 -9.38 10.86 8.66
CA ILE A 80 -7.92 10.90 8.71
C ILE A 80 -7.53 12.28 9.24
N GLU A 81 -6.97 12.31 10.45
CA GLU A 81 -6.45 13.54 11.05
C GLU A 81 -5.04 13.85 10.54
N LEU A 82 -4.84 15.09 10.12
CA LEU A 82 -3.59 15.58 9.57
C LEU A 82 -3.13 16.81 10.34
N GLN A 83 -2.02 16.68 11.07
CA GLN A 83 -1.34 17.84 11.64
C GLN A 83 -0.28 18.36 10.67
N VAL A 84 -0.46 19.59 10.17
CA VAL A 84 0.50 20.24 9.27
C VAL A 84 1.36 21.23 10.04
N GLU A 85 2.67 21.10 9.85
CA GLU A 85 3.69 21.96 10.43
C GLU A 85 4.33 22.80 9.34
N GLU A 86 4.85 23.97 9.72
CA GLU A 86 5.61 24.81 8.81
C GLU A 86 6.90 24.09 8.37
N PRO A 87 7.28 24.13 7.08
CA PRO A 87 8.50 23.49 6.62
C PRO A 87 9.74 24.20 7.18
N PRO A 88 10.86 23.48 7.35
CA PRO A 88 12.11 24.08 7.78
C PRO A 88 12.67 25.09 6.74
N PRO A 89 13.36 26.17 7.19
CA PRO A 89 14.03 27.11 6.28
C PRO A 89 14.99 26.40 5.29
N PRO A 90 15.15 26.93 4.06
CA PRO A 90 14.64 28.21 3.56
C PRO A 90 13.19 28.17 3.04
N PHE A 91 12.52 27.03 3.14
CA PHE A 91 11.14 26.88 2.68
C PHE A 91 10.17 27.56 3.65
N THR A 92 9.06 28.03 3.10
CA THR A 92 7.94 28.63 3.84
C THR A 92 6.67 27.84 3.58
N LYS A 93 5.58 28.16 4.28
CA LYS A 93 4.27 27.53 4.02
C LYS A 93 3.81 27.67 2.56
N ASP A 94 4.23 28.73 1.85
CA ASP A 94 3.86 28.94 0.45
C ASP A 94 4.53 27.93 -0.50
N ASP A 95 5.63 27.31 -0.08
CA ASP A 95 6.33 26.24 -0.79
C ASP A 95 5.79 24.84 -0.45
N LEU A 96 4.93 24.74 0.58
CA LEU A 96 4.43 23.47 1.09
C LEU A 96 3.16 23.03 0.33
N THR A 97 3.20 21.79 -0.15
CA THR A 97 2.03 21.06 -0.63
C THR A 97 1.91 19.76 0.16
N VAL A 98 0.70 19.46 0.64
CA VAL A 98 0.40 18.18 1.29
C VAL A 98 -0.46 17.34 0.36
N ARG A 99 -0.04 16.08 0.16
CA ARG A 99 -0.79 15.07 -0.59
C ARG A 99 -1.18 13.94 0.35
N ILE A 100 -2.45 13.56 0.29
CA ILE A 100 -3.01 12.39 0.95
C ILE A 100 -3.43 11.43 -0.15
N SER A 101 -3.04 10.16 -0.01
CA SER A 101 -3.35 9.10 -0.96
C SER A 101 -3.91 7.89 -0.21
N ILE A 102 -4.96 7.29 -0.77
CA ILE A 102 -5.56 6.03 -0.33
C ILE A 102 -5.36 5.04 -1.48
N ASP A 103 -4.89 3.82 -1.19
CA ASP A 103 -4.73 2.81 -2.23
C ASP A 103 -6.06 2.53 -2.96
N ASN A 104 -5.99 2.35 -4.28
CA ASN A 104 -7.18 2.11 -5.11
C ASN A 104 -8.00 0.90 -4.63
N HIS A 105 -7.32 -0.17 -4.20
CA HIS A 105 -7.96 -1.39 -3.73
C HIS A 105 -8.55 -1.28 -2.32
N ALA A 106 -8.26 -0.21 -1.58
CA ALA A 106 -8.87 0.01 -0.28
C ALA A 106 -10.34 0.45 -0.46
N PRO A 107 -11.29 -0.07 0.33
CA PRO A 107 -12.72 0.17 0.15
C PRO A 107 -13.17 1.54 0.68
N TYR A 108 -12.34 2.58 0.54
CA TYR A 108 -12.62 3.92 1.05
C TYR A 108 -12.67 4.97 -0.06
N LYS A 109 -13.60 5.93 0.03
CA LYS A 109 -13.68 7.09 -0.86
C LYS A 109 -13.62 8.38 -0.05
N VAL A 110 -12.84 9.36 -0.51
CA VAL A 110 -12.87 10.75 0.02
C VAL A 110 -14.24 11.37 -0.24
N VAL A 111 -14.86 11.92 0.80
CA VAL A 111 -16.15 12.61 0.71
C VAL A 111 -16.07 14.08 1.10
N ASP A 112 -15.12 14.45 1.96
CA ASP A 112 -14.95 15.85 2.36
C ASP A 112 -13.51 16.12 2.84
N VAL A 113 -13.14 17.39 2.81
CA VAL A 113 -11.90 17.92 3.38
C VAL A 113 -12.29 19.02 4.35
N LYS A 114 -12.00 18.84 5.64
CA LYS A 114 -12.34 19.80 6.69
C LYS A 114 -11.13 20.63 7.08
N GLY A 115 -11.34 21.95 7.15
CA GLY A 115 -10.38 22.89 7.71
C GLY A 115 -10.34 22.85 9.25
N PRO A 116 -9.47 23.67 9.86
CA PRO A 116 -9.26 23.65 11.32
C PRO A 116 -10.49 24.02 12.14
N GLY A 117 -11.43 24.80 11.58
CA GLY A 117 -12.70 25.14 12.22
C GLY A 117 -13.80 24.10 12.00
N GLY A 118 -13.53 23.03 11.24
CA GLY A 118 -14.51 22.00 10.87
C GLY A 118 -15.39 22.35 9.66
N GLU A 119 -15.16 23.51 9.03
CA GLU A 119 -15.76 23.88 7.75
C GLU A 119 -15.29 22.95 6.62
N SER A 120 -16.18 22.68 5.66
CA SER A 120 -15.76 22.01 4.42
C SER A 120 -14.94 22.98 3.59
N LEU A 121 -13.83 22.50 3.06
CA LEU A 121 -12.99 23.23 2.11
C LEU A 121 -13.39 22.92 0.66
N LEU A 122 -14.24 21.91 0.43
CA LEU A 122 -14.69 21.52 -0.90
C LEU A 122 -15.77 22.48 -1.39
N GLY A 123 -15.34 23.55 -2.07
CA GLY A 123 -16.20 24.57 -2.65
C GLY A 123 -15.46 25.46 -3.65
N SER A 124 -16.20 26.32 -4.35
CA SER A 124 -15.62 27.27 -5.32
C SER A 124 -15.17 28.60 -4.71
N GLU A 125 -15.08 28.66 -3.38
CA GLU A 125 -14.62 29.82 -2.61
C GLU A 125 -13.10 30.00 -2.69
N TYR A 126 -12.37 28.90 -2.88
CA TYR A 126 -10.92 28.88 -3.00
C TYR A 126 -10.46 28.87 -4.47
N SER A 127 -9.20 29.22 -4.67
CA SER A 127 -8.53 29.06 -5.97
C SER A 127 -8.55 27.59 -6.40
N PRO A 128 -8.71 27.27 -7.70
CA PRO A 128 -8.49 25.92 -8.23
C PRO A 128 -7.15 25.28 -7.87
N ASP A 129 -6.14 26.09 -7.58
CA ASP A 129 -4.81 25.62 -7.18
C ASP A 129 -4.68 25.40 -5.66
N ALA A 130 -5.71 25.73 -4.88
CA ALA A 130 -5.69 25.57 -3.43
C ALA A 130 -5.91 24.10 -3.03
N ILE A 131 -6.88 23.45 -3.67
CA ILE A 131 -7.34 22.11 -3.33
C ILE A 131 -7.51 21.34 -4.64
N ARG A 132 -7.00 20.12 -4.69
CA ARG A 132 -7.39 19.14 -5.70
C ARG A 132 -7.87 17.88 -5.01
N VAL A 133 -8.97 17.32 -5.50
CA VAL A 133 -9.54 16.13 -4.87
C VAL A 133 -10.03 15.13 -5.90
N ASP A 134 -9.85 13.85 -5.59
CA ASP A 134 -10.50 12.74 -6.26
C ASP A 134 -10.93 11.70 -5.21
N PRO A 135 -11.61 10.60 -5.58
CA PRO A 135 -12.08 9.60 -4.62
C PRO A 135 -10.99 8.97 -3.73
N LYS A 136 -9.71 9.05 -4.11
CA LYS A 136 -8.56 8.42 -3.45
C LYS A 136 -7.48 9.42 -3.03
N HIS A 137 -7.51 10.64 -3.55
CA HIS A 137 -6.44 11.62 -3.37
C HIS A 137 -6.97 12.98 -2.95
N VAL A 138 -6.18 13.66 -2.10
CA VAL A 138 -6.35 15.07 -1.76
C VAL A 138 -5.01 15.77 -1.86
N GLU A 139 -4.95 16.92 -2.52
CA GLU A 139 -3.81 17.83 -2.57
C GLU A 139 -4.21 19.18 -1.98
N LEU A 140 -3.44 19.69 -1.03
CA LEU A 140 -3.61 21.01 -0.40
C LEU A 140 -2.36 21.86 -0.59
N SER A 141 -2.54 23.07 -1.13
CA SER A 141 -1.46 24.07 -1.27
C SER A 141 -1.51 25.07 -0.11
N PHE A 142 -0.46 25.08 0.71
CA PHE A 142 -0.35 25.95 1.90
C PHE A 142 0.02 27.41 1.56
N LYS A 143 0.13 27.74 0.28
CA LYS A 143 0.03 29.11 -0.21
C LYS A 143 -1.31 29.76 0.13
N TYR A 144 -2.38 28.96 0.21
CA TYR A 144 -3.74 29.44 0.46
C TYR A 144 -4.26 29.13 1.87
N PHE A 145 -3.51 28.36 2.66
CA PHE A 145 -3.92 27.85 3.96
C PHE A 145 -2.85 28.06 5.02
N GLU A 146 -3.24 28.00 6.29
CA GLU A 146 -2.30 28.06 7.41
C GLU A 146 -1.97 26.65 7.93
N PRO A 147 -0.70 26.34 8.24
CA PRO A 147 -0.34 25.09 8.92
C PRO A 147 -1.13 24.92 10.22
N SER A 148 -1.91 23.85 10.30
CA SER A 148 -2.81 23.55 11.44
C SER A 148 -3.31 22.09 11.33
N SER A 149 -4.37 21.76 12.06
CA SER A 149 -5.06 20.47 12.00
C SER A 149 -6.14 20.47 10.92
N TYR A 150 -6.09 19.49 10.02
CA TYR A 150 -7.05 19.25 8.95
C TYR A 150 -7.59 17.83 9.06
N ARG A 151 -8.79 17.58 8.53
CA ARG A 151 -9.39 16.24 8.54
C ARG A 151 -9.87 15.85 7.15
N ILE A 152 -9.53 14.64 6.72
CA ILE A 152 -10.08 14.06 5.48
C ILE A 152 -11.18 13.10 5.90
N VAL A 153 -12.40 13.36 5.45
CA VAL A 153 -13.56 12.50 5.73
C VAL A 153 -13.65 11.49 4.60
N VAL A 154 -13.77 10.20 4.96
CA VAL A 154 -13.89 9.10 4.03
C VAL A 154 -15.13 8.25 4.33
N ALA A 155 -15.73 7.71 3.28
CA ALA A 155 -16.78 6.70 3.38
C ALA A 155 -16.22 5.32 3.04
N GLU A 156 -16.73 4.28 3.69
CA GLU A 156 -16.38 2.88 3.42
C GLU A 156 -17.44 2.20 2.53
N GLY A 157 -17.01 1.37 1.59
CA GLY A 157 -17.89 0.61 0.73
C GLY A 157 -17.15 -0.15 -0.38
N GLU A 158 -17.63 -1.34 -0.71
CA GLU A 158 -17.08 -2.18 -1.80
C GLU A 158 -17.14 -1.47 -3.16
N ASP A 159 -18.17 -0.64 -3.38
CA ASP A 159 -18.31 0.18 -4.60
C ASP A 159 -17.22 1.26 -4.72
N TYR A 160 -16.42 1.51 -3.67
CA TYR A 160 -15.30 2.45 -3.70
C TYR A 160 -13.98 1.80 -4.07
N ILE A 161 -13.92 0.47 -4.23
CA ILE A 161 -12.74 -0.20 -4.76
C ILE A 161 -12.54 0.21 -6.22
N LEU A 162 -11.33 0.66 -6.54
CA LEU A 162 -10.89 1.03 -7.87
C LEU A 162 -9.77 0.09 -8.32
N PRO A 163 -9.65 -0.19 -9.63
CA PRO A 163 -8.52 -0.95 -10.15
C PRO A 163 -7.22 -0.13 -10.11
N SER A 164 -6.09 -0.80 -9.93
CA SER A 164 -4.75 -0.18 -10.02
C SER A 164 -4.20 -0.14 -11.46
N SER A 165 -4.85 -0.83 -12.39
CA SER A 165 -4.55 -0.74 -13.83
C SER A 165 -5.86 -0.80 -14.61
N PHE A 166 -6.08 0.20 -15.47
CA PHE A 166 -7.36 0.35 -16.17
C PHE A 166 -7.23 1.12 -17.47
N LEU A 167 -8.22 0.91 -18.34
CA LEU A 167 -8.53 1.83 -19.44
C LEU A 167 -9.46 2.92 -18.92
N LEU A 168 -9.12 4.16 -19.21
CA LEU A 168 -9.99 5.33 -19.02
C LEU A 168 -10.42 5.82 -20.40
N VAL A 169 -11.72 6.05 -20.58
CA VAL A 169 -12.27 6.63 -21.81
C VAL A 169 -13.10 7.86 -21.51
N GLU A 170 -12.91 8.86 -22.36
CA GLU A 170 -13.75 10.06 -22.44
C GLU A 170 -14.64 9.93 -23.67
N THR A 171 -15.95 10.09 -23.49
CA THR A 171 -16.91 9.98 -24.60
C THR A 171 -17.18 11.35 -25.24
N ALA A 172 -18.14 11.40 -26.16
CA ALA A 172 -18.55 12.65 -26.78
C ALA A 172 -19.04 13.68 -25.75
N PHE A 173 -18.76 14.96 -26.02
CA PHE A 173 -19.26 16.05 -25.20
C PHE A 173 -20.76 16.27 -25.39
N HIS A 174 -21.45 16.42 -24.28
CA HIS A 174 -22.82 16.88 -24.21
C HIS A 174 -22.82 18.40 -23.98
N ASN A 175 -23.72 19.11 -24.66
CA ASN A 175 -23.84 20.56 -24.57
C ASN A 175 -25.27 20.96 -24.19
N ASP A 176 -25.39 21.99 -23.37
CA ASP A 176 -26.66 22.54 -22.91
C ASP A 176 -26.51 24.04 -22.56
N THR A 177 -27.62 24.75 -22.42
CA THR A 177 -27.63 26.17 -22.05
C THR A 177 -28.71 26.44 -21.01
N LEU A 178 -28.30 27.03 -19.88
CA LEU A 178 -29.17 27.43 -18.78
C LEU A 178 -29.47 28.93 -18.83
N ARG A 179 -30.73 29.27 -18.59
CA ARG A 179 -31.18 30.67 -18.46
C ARG A 179 -30.74 31.25 -17.11
N PRO A 180 -30.67 32.59 -16.98
CA PRO A 180 -30.45 33.24 -15.69
C PRO A 180 -31.39 32.70 -14.60
N GLY A 181 -30.85 32.30 -13.45
CA GLY A 181 -31.60 31.75 -12.31
C GLY A 181 -32.00 30.28 -12.44
N GLU A 182 -31.71 29.62 -13.57
CA GLU A 182 -32.07 28.23 -13.80
C GLU A 182 -31.15 27.27 -13.04
N VAL A 183 -31.74 26.19 -12.52
CA VAL A 183 -31.03 25.07 -11.89
C VAL A 183 -31.38 23.80 -12.65
N ARG A 184 -30.38 23.02 -13.03
CA ARG A 184 -30.60 21.76 -13.75
C ARG A 184 -29.67 20.66 -13.26
N ARG A 185 -30.24 19.47 -13.05
CA ARG A 185 -29.52 18.25 -12.70
C ARG A 185 -29.31 17.37 -13.93
N TYR A 186 -28.10 16.83 -14.04
CA TYR A 186 -27.64 15.95 -15.10
C TYR A 186 -27.26 14.60 -14.49
N ALA A 187 -27.73 13.52 -15.09
CA ALA A 187 -27.23 12.18 -14.79
C ALA A 187 -25.95 11.95 -15.59
N VAL A 188 -24.95 11.30 -14.98
CA VAL A 188 -23.74 10.86 -15.67
C VAL A 188 -24.03 9.52 -16.35
N PRO A 189 -23.93 9.43 -17.69
CA PRO A 189 -24.12 8.20 -18.43
C PRO A 189 -23.31 7.01 -17.89
N GLU A 190 -23.96 5.85 -17.82
CA GLU A 190 -23.32 4.56 -17.54
C GLU A 190 -23.11 3.76 -18.82
N LYS A 191 -22.16 2.83 -18.80
CA LYS A 191 -21.86 1.94 -19.93
C LYS A 191 -21.63 0.52 -19.40
N LEU A 192 -22.33 -0.46 -19.99
CA LEU A 192 -22.22 -1.86 -19.56
C LEU A 192 -20.77 -2.35 -19.60
N GLY A 193 -20.30 -2.93 -18.50
CA GLY A 193 -18.92 -3.41 -18.35
C GLY A 193 -17.88 -2.31 -18.12
N TRP A 194 -18.32 -1.07 -17.86
CA TRP A 194 -17.49 0.07 -17.48
C TRP A 194 -18.05 0.68 -16.20
N LYS A 195 -17.16 1.15 -15.33
CA LYS A 195 -17.51 1.91 -14.13
C LYS A 195 -17.46 3.40 -14.44
N SER A 196 -18.52 4.13 -14.12
CA SER A 196 -18.50 5.59 -14.20
C SER A 196 -17.75 6.16 -13.01
N LEU A 197 -16.70 6.93 -13.26
CA LEU A 197 -16.04 7.71 -12.21
C LEU A 197 -16.76 9.03 -11.96
N GLY A 198 -17.40 9.58 -13.00
CA GLY A 198 -18.03 10.89 -12.95
C GLY A 198 -17.96 11.62 -14.29
N ALA A 199 -17.82 12.95 -14.25
CA ALA A 199 -17.79 13.78 -15.46
C ALA A 199 -16.84 14.97 -15.33
N LEU A 200 -16.18 15.32 -16.43
CA LEU A 200 -15.58 16.64 -16.61
C LEU A 200 -16.67 17.62 -17.04
N VAL A 201 -16.86 18.71 -16.30
CA VAL A 201 -17.90 19.72 -16.52
C VAL A 201 -17.26 21.08 -16.74
N VAL A 202 -17.53 21.70 -17.89
CA VAL A 202 -17.09 23.04 -18.25
C VAL A 202 -18.30 23.96 -18.33
N LEU A 203 -18.28 25.01 -17.50
CA LEU A 203 -19.25 26.08 -17.52
C LEU A 203 -18.63 27.29 -18.20
N TYR A 204 -19.32 27.91 -19.16
CA TYR A 204 -18.84 29.14 -19.76
C TYR A 204 -19.95 30.11 -20.14
N SER A 205 -19.66 31.40 -20.02
CA SER A 205 -20.53 32.48 -20.44
C SER A 205 -19.72 33.57 -21.13
N VAL A 206 -20.26 34.07 -22.24
CA VAL A 206 -19.74 35.24 -22.95
C VAL A 206 -20.85 36.27 -22.99
N ALA A 207 -20.63 37.41 -22.32
CA ALA A 207 -21.63 38.46 -22.20
C ALA A 207 -21.01 39.85 -22.37
N PRO A 208 -21.74 40.85 -22.87
CA PRO A 208 -21.27 42.23 -22.89
C PRO A 208 -20.89 42.70 -21.48
N LEU A 209 -19.80 43.48 -21.36
CA LEU A 209 -19.29 43.95 -20.06
C LEU A 209 -20.31 44.81 -19.27
N SER A 210 -21.36 45.32 -19.94
CA SER A 210 -22.52 45.96 -19.31
C SER A 210 -23.16 45.11 -18.21
N GLY A 211 -23.94 45.69 -17.30
CA GLY A 211 -24.46 45.08 -16.04
C GLY A 211 -25.26 43.76 -16.10
N LYS A 212 -25.34 43.12 -17.27
CA LYS A 212 -25.78 41.72 -17.51
C LYS A 212 -24.67 40.68 -17.31
N SER A 213 -23.42 41.09 -17.12
CA SER A 213 -22.29 40.18 -16.92
C SER A 213 -22.13 39.67 -15.48
N GLY A 214 -22.91 40.17 -14.50
CA GLY A 214 -22.76 39.83 -13.07
C GLY A 214 -23.37 38.49 -12.64
N GLY A 215 -22.95 38.01 -11.46
CA GLY A 215 -23.36 36.76 -10.83
C GLY A 215 -22.31 35.65 -10.91
N SER A 216 -22.61 34.50 -10.34
CA SER A 216 -21.76 33.30 -10.30
C SER A 216 -22.55 32.06 -10.73
N ALA A 217 -21.85 31.00 -11.09
CA ALA A 217 -22.45 29.69 -11.28
C ALA A 217 -21.63 28.62 -10.55
N GLU A 218 -22.34 27.63 -10.03
CA GLU A 218 -21.76 26.54 -9.23
C GLU A 218 -22.20 25.18 -9.76
N VAL A 219 -21.35 24.19 -9.50
CA VAL A 219 -21.63 22.77 -9.73
C VAL A 219 -21.72 22.09 -8.37
N VAL A 220 -22.79 21.35 -8.14
CA VAL A 220 -23.01 20.53 -6.95
C VAL A 220 -23.04 19.07 -7.36
N GLY A 221 -22.40 18.21 -6.57
CA GLY A 221 -22.34 16.77 -6.80
C GLY A 221 -21.91 16.05 -5.53
N GLU A 222 -21.63 14.75 -5.64
CA GLU A 222 -21.17 13.95 -4.50
C GLU A 222 -19.77 14.36 -4.03
N LEU A 223 -18.85 14.55 -4.98
CA LEU A 223 -17.51 15.07 -4.75
C LEU A 223 -17.13 15.91 -5.97
N VAL A 224 -16.77 17.17 -5.77
CA VAL A 224 -16.51 18.13 -6.85
C VAL A 224 -15.13 18.73 -6.67
N ASP A 225 -14.28 18.55 -7.67
CA ASP A 225 -12.99 19.20 -7.79
C ASP A 225 -13.12 20.45 -8.66
N TYR A 226 -12.72 21.61 -8.13
CA TYR A 226 -12.76 22.87 -8.87
C TYR A 226 -11.45 23.05 -9.64
N ALA A 227 -11.38 22.49 -10.84
CA ALA A 227 -10.12 22.31 -11.56
C ALA A 227 -9.60 23.54 -12.33
N TYR A 228 -10.47 24.49 -12.71
CA TYR A 228 -10.03 25.62 -13.54
C TYR A 228 -10.94 26.86 -13.43
N MET A 229 -10.33 28.04 -13.54
CA MET A 229 -11.03 29.31 -13.68
C MET A 229 -10.35 30.20 -14.73
N LYS A 230 -11.16 30.87 -15.54
CA LYS A 230 -10.75 32.05 -16.30
C LYS A 230 -11.86 33.10 -16.29
N ASP A 231 -11.49 34.34 -16.02
CA ASP A 231 -12.41 35.47 -16.05
C ASP A 231 -11.66 36.68 -16.62
N GLU A 232 -11.92 37.00 -17.89
CA GLU A 232 -11.20 38.05 -18.59
C GLU A 232 -12.13 38.97 -19.37
N SER A 233 -11.67 40.20 -19.59
CA SER A 233 -12.34 41.17 -20.45
C SER A 233 -11.67 41.19 -21.82
N VAL A 234 -12.42 40.82 -22.86
CA VAL A 234 -11.96 40.83 -24.25
C VAL A 234 -12.52 42.06 -24.94
N ARG A 235 -11.66 42.86 -25.57
CA ARG A 235 -12.06 43.98 -26.41
C ARG A 235 -11.89 43.62 -27.89
N ILE A 236 -12.99 43.62 -28.63
CA ILE A 236 -13.02 43.42 -30.08
C ILE A 236 -13.03 44.79 -30.75
N ARG A 237 -12.08 45.04 -31.66
CA ARG A 237 -11.96 46.26 -32.45
C ARG A 237 -12.08 45.96 -33.93
N ALA A 238 -12.77 46.80 -34.68
CA ALA A 238 -12.76 46.77 -36.13
C ALA A 238 -11.68 47.69 -36.71
N ALA A 239 -11.37 47.55 -38.00
CA ALA A 239 -10.43 48.41 -38.72
C ALA A 239 -10.89 49.87 -38.83
N SER A 240 -12.18 50.14 -38.58
CA SER A 240 -12.75 51.48 -38.58
C SER A 240 -13.81 51.61 -37.48
N LEU A 241 -14.19 52.85 -37.16
CA LEU A 241 -15.23 53.16 -36.19
C LEU A 241 -16.66 52.82 -36.67
N LEU A 242 -16.83 52.18 -37.83
CA LEU A 242 -18.12 51.66 -38.29
C LEU A 242 -18.69 50.60 -37.34
N VAL A 243 -17.81 49.86 -36.64
CA VAL A 243 -18.19 48.98 -35.55
C VAL A 243 -17.48 49.48 -34.29
N PRO A 244 -18.20 50.00 -33.28
CA PRO A 244 -17.58 50.47 -32.05
C PRO A 244 -16.94 49.30 -31.29
N ASP A 245 -15.99 49.61 -30.40
CA ASP A 245 -15.33 48.62 -29.54
C ASP A 245 -16.37 47.81 -28.76
N LEU A 246 -16.40 46.50 -28.98
CA LEU A 246 -17.22 45.57 -28.21
C LEU A 246 -16.39 45.02 -27.07
N ASN A 247 -16.77 45.33 -25.83
CA ASN A 247 -16.14 44.78 -24.64
C ASN A 247 -17.00 43.63 -24.11
N LEU A 248 -16.43 42.43 -24.09
CA LEU A 248 -17.07 41.21 -23.63
C LEU A 248 -16.36 40.71 -22.36
N ARG A 249 -17.11 40.15 -21.42
CA ARG A 249 -16.58 39.31 -20.34
C ARG A 249 -16.62 37.87 -20.82
N VAL A 250 -15.49 37.20 -20.78
CA VAL A 250 -15.35 35.75 -21.02
C VAL A 250 -15.12 35.10 -19.66
N TRP A 251 -16.08 34.30 -19.23
CA TRP A 251 -16.05 33.59 -17.97
C TRP A 251 -16.09 32.09 -18.24
N VAL A 252 -15.14 31.35 -17.69
CA VAL A 252 -15.00 29.89 -17.83
C VAL A 252 -14.65 29.30 -16.47
N ARG A 253 -15.33 28.23 -16.08
CA ARG A 253 -14.96 27.36 -14.97
C ARG A 253 -15.01 25.91 -15.40
N ALA A 254 -14.04 25.11 -14.98
CA ALA A 254 -14.10 23.66 -15.16
C ALA A 254 -14.08 22.96 -13.81
N TYR A 255 -14.79 21.85 -13.74
CA TYR A 255 -14.94 21.01 -12.57
C TYR A 255 -14.77 19.55 -12.98
N ILE A 256 -14.22 18.73 -12.09
CA ILE A 256 -14.29 17.28 -12.20
C ILE A 256 -15.27 16.83 -11.12
N VAL A 257 -16.40 16.27 -11.52
CA VAL A 257 -17.39 15.73 -10.58
C VAL A 257 -17.20 14.23 -10.51
N PHE A 258 -17.04 13.69 -9.31
CA PHE A 258 -16.98 12.25 -9.06
C PHE A 258 -18.28 11.75 -8.43
N GLY A 259 -19.10 11.06 -9.23
CA GLY A 259 -20.42 10.57 -8.81
C GLY A 259 -21.34 10.30 -9.99
N GLY A 260 -22.55 9.82 -9.69
CA GLY A 260 -23.53 9.45 -10.71
C GLY A 260 -24.32 10.64 -11.31
N TRP A 261 -24.14 11.84 -10.77
CA TRP A 261 -24.89 13.02 -11.17
C TRP A 261 -24.16 14.31 -10.79
N PHE A 262 -24.57 15.42 -11.43
CA PHE A 262 -24.22 16.77 -11.00
C PHE A 262 -25.38 17.73 -11.25
N GLU A 263 -25.44 18.82 -10.48
CA GLU A 263 -26.40 19.90 -10.62
C GLU A 263 -25.65 21.20 -10.93
N VAL A 264 -26.11 21.93 -11.94
CA VAL A 264 -25.59 23.25 -12.28
C VAL A 264 -26.61 24.29 -11.87
N ARG A 265 -26.16 25.30 -11.12
CA ARG A 265 -26.99 26.43 -10.69
C ARG A 265 -26.47 27.71 -11.34
N ASN A 266 -27.28 28.28 -12.23
CA ASN A 266 -26.94 29.52 -12.91
C ASN A 266 -27.40 30.74 -12.10
N GLY A 267 -26.54 31.26 -11.22
CA GLY A 267 -26.75 32.53 -10.54
C GLY A 267 -26.34 33.76 -11.37
N MET A 268 -25.93 33.59 -12.63
CA MET A 268 -25.54 34.69 -13.52
C MET A 268 -26.77 35.40 -14.09
N ARG A 269 -26.59 36.67 -14.46
CA ARG A 269 -27.59 37.45 -15.21
C ARG A 269 -27.57 37.19 -16.72
N ALA A 270 -26.67 36.32 -17.17
CA ALA A 270 -26.51 35.90 -18.55
C ALA A 270 -26.81 34.41 -18.71
N ALA A 271 -27.00 33.96 -19.96
CA ALA A 271 -27.06 32.55 -20.26
C ALA A 271 -25.72 31.88 -19.93
N LEU A 272 -25.81 30.66 -19.40
CA LEU A 272 -24.67 29.84 -19.02
C LEU A 272 -24.66 28.59 -19.89
N ASN A 273 -23.58 28.36 -20.61
CA ASN A 273 -23.40 27.14 -21.37
C ASN A 273 -22.75 26.09 -20.48
N VAL A 274 -23.28 24.87 -20.57
CA VAL A 274 -22.78 23.68 -19.87
C VAL A 274 -22.28 22.71 -20.92
N MET A 275 -21.02 22.34 -20.82
CA MET A 275 -20.41 21.28 -21.64
C MET A 275 -19.87 20.21 -20.69
N TYR A 276 -20.22 18.94 -20.90
CA TYR A 276 -19.69 17.88 -20.05
C TYR A 276 -19.40 16.59 -20.82
N THR A 277 -18.45 15.80 -20.32
CA THR A 277 -18.18 14.44 -20.82
C THR A 277 -18.01 13.46 -19.66
N PRO A 278 -18.64 12.27 -19.72
CA PRO A 278 -18.42 11.17 -18.79
C PRO A 278 -16.97 10.67 -18.80
N ILE A 279 -16.48 10.33 -17.61
CA ILE A 279 -15.20 9.65 -17.40
C ILE A 279 -15.52 8.21 -16.99
N LEU A 280 -15.23 7.28 -17.89
CA LEU A 280 -15.51 5.86 -17.68
C LEU A 280 -14.21 5.08 -17.56
N ILE A 281 -14.16 4.13 -16.63
CA ILE A 281 -13.01 3.24 -16.46
C ILE A 281 -13.41 1.77 -16.57
N ARG A 282 -12.46 0.93 -16.97
CA ARG A 282 -12.58 -0.51 -16.93
C ARG A 282 -11.24 -1.10 -16.53
N GLU A 283 -11.24 -1.97 -15.53
CA GLU A 283 -10.03 -2.72 -15.15
C GLU A 283 -9.44 -3.40 -16.38
N ALA A 284 -8.12 -3.26 -16.52
CA ALA A 284 -7.40 -3.82 -17.64
C ALA A 284 -5.97 -4.11 -17.22
N GLY A 285 -5.46 -5.24 -17.69
CA GLY A 285 -4.07 -5.59 -17.59
C GLY A 285 -3.77 -6.82 -16.74
N ALA A 286 -2.64 -7.45 -17.02
CA ALA A 286 -2.11 -8.58 -16.29
C ALA A 286 -0.85 -8.15 -15.54
N TRP A 287 -0.89 -8.25 -14.21
CA TRP A 287 0.25 -7.94 -13.35
C TRP A 287 1.29 -9.06 -13.44
N GLU A 288 2.53 -8.67 -13.68
CA GLU A 288 3.70 -9.53 -13.80
C GLU A 288 4.81 -9.05 -12.86
N PRO A 289 5.81 -9.90 -12.55
CA PRO A 289 6.93 -9.48 -11.72
C PRO A 289 7.63 -8.21 -12.23
N ASP A 290 7.70 -7.97 -13.54
CA ASP A 290 8.47 -6.84 -14.08
C ASP A 290 7.59 -5.65 -14.51
N GLY A 291 6.27 -5.73 -14.29
CA GLY A 291 5.35 -4.68 -14.72
C GLY A 291 3.89 -5.09 -14.83
N VAL A 292 3.15 -4.36 -15.65
CA VAL A 292 1.79 -4.71 -16.03
C VAL A 292 1.64 -4.64 -17.54
N GLU A 293 1.09 -5.70 -18.11
CA GLU A 293 0.76 -5.76 -19.53
C GLU A 293 -0.70 -5.36 -19.75
N VAL A 294 -0.95 -4.40 -20.63
CA VAL A 294 -2.30 -3.96 -20.99
C VAL A 294 -2.52 -4.14 -22.49
N THR A 295 -3.53 -4.91 -22.87
CA THR A 295 -3.93 -5.07 -24.28
C THR A 295 -5.07 -4.11 -24.62
N VAL A 296 -4.83 -3.21 -25.58
CA VAL A 296 -5.85 -2.29 -26.11
C VAL A 296 -6.42 -2.87 -27.39
N ARG A 297 -7.74 -3.09 -27.41
CA ARG A 297 -8.47 -3.47 -28.63
C ARG A 297 -9.19 -2.26 -29.19
N GLU A 298 -9.27 -2.16 -30.51
CA GLU A 298 -10.01 -1.08 -31.17
C GLU A 298 -11.49 -1.05 -30.73
N SER A 299 -12.09 -2.23 -30.52
CA SER A 299 -13.46 -2.37 -30.01
C SER A 299 -13.68 -1.76 -28.62
N ASP A 300 -12.62 -1.64 -27.80
CA ASP A 300 -12.74 -1.10 -26.44
C ASP A 300 -12.84 0.43 -26.46
N VAL A 301 -12.21 1.07 -27.44
CA VAL A 301 -12.01 2.52 -27.51
C VAL A 301 -12.73 3.17 -28.71
N ARG A 302 -13.41 2.40 -29.56
CA ARG A 302 -14.08 2.89 -30.79
C ARG A 302 -14.98 4.11 -30.58
N ASP A 303 -15.78 4.13 -29.52
CA ASP A 303 -16.76 5.19 -29.26
C ASP A 303 -16.21 6.31 -28.35
N ALA A 304 -14.93 6.22 -27.96
CA ALA A 304 -14.27 7.22 -27.14
C ALA A 304 -13.68 8.34 -28.01
N CYS A 305 -13.74 9.58 -27.53
CA CYS A 305 -13.01 10.71 -28.09
C CYS A 305 -11.53 10.65 -27.67
N ALA A 306 -11.26 10.24 -26.44
CA ALA A 306 -9.92 9.98 -25.95
C ALA A 306 -9.92 8.71 -25.09
N ALA A 307 -8.81 7.98 -25.13
CA ALA A 307 -8.62 6.81 -24.28
C ALA A 307 -7.19 6.74 -23.76
N TYR A 308 -7.06 6.24 -22.54
CA TYR A 308 -5.82 6.19 -21.79
C TYR A 308 -5.65 4.83 -21.13
N ILE A 309 -4.42 4.33 -21.09
CA ILE A 309 -4.02 3.34 -20.10
C ILE A 309 -3.55 4.13 -18.88
N VAL A 310 -4.05 3.77 -17.71
CA VAL A 310 -3.62 4.32 -16.42
C VAL A 310 -3.15 3.19 -15.53
N VAL A 311 -1.98 3.36 -14.91
CA VAL A 311 -1.40 2.43 -13.94
C VAL A 311 -0.97 3.19 -12.71
N GLN A 312 -1.42 2.72 -11.54
CA GLN A 312 -1.07 3.26 -10.23
C GLN A 312 -0.55 2.11 -9.37
N ALA A 313 0.77 2.09 -9.18
CA ALA A 313 1.46 1.13 -8.34
C ALA A 313 1.44 1.58 -6.86
N PRO A 314 1.41 0.63 -5.91
CA PRO A 314 1.63 0.90 -4.48
C PRO A 314 2.97 1.60 -4.24
N SER A 315 3.15 2.17 -3.04
CA SER A 315 4.34 2.96 -2.67
C SER A 315 5.68 2.21 -2.77
N TYR A 316 5.67 0.88 -2.88
CA TYR A 316 6.86 0.04 -3.04
C TYR A 316 7.11 -0.39 -4.49
N GLY A 317 6.32 0.09 -5.46
CA GLY A 317 6.53 -0.11 -6.89
C GLY A 317 6.93 1.19 -7.58
N ARG A 318 8.05 1.19 -8.31
CA ARG A 318 8.51 2.35 -9.10
C ARG A 318 8.29 2.10 -10.59
N ILE A 319 7.49 2.93 -11.25
CA ILE A 319 7.29 2.87 -12.70
C ILE A 319 8.55 3.36 -13.41
N ALA A 320 9.22 2.45 -14.11
CA ALA A 320 10.43 2.74 -14.87
C ALA A 320 10.11 3.33 -16.25
N GLY A 321 9.04 2.89 -16.90
CA GLY A 321 8.64 3.37 -18.21
C GLY A 321 7.47 2.61 -18.82
N ILE A 322 7.13 2.96 -20.06
CA ILE A 322 6.04 2.34 -20.83
C ILE A 322 6.61 1.92 -22.18
N VAL A 323 6.40 0.66 -22.56
CA VAL A 323 6.68 0.13 -23.90
C VAL A 323 5.38 0.10 -24.69
N THR A 324 5.40 0.70 -25.87
CA THR A 324 4.26 0.76 -26.78
C THR A 324 4.19 -0.47 -27.69
N PRO A 325 3.04 -0.72 -28.36
CA PRO A 325 2.92 -1.73 -29.41
C PRO A 325 3.96 -1.61 -30.54
N SER A 326 4.34 -0.38 -30.91
CA SER A 326 5.43 -0.12 -31.87
C SER A 326 6.83 -0.49 -31.38
N GLY A 327 6.98 -0.78 -30.09
CA GLY A 327 8.28 -1.05 -29.43
C GLY A 327 9.00 0.19 -28.92
N ASP A 328 8.37 1.38 -29.01
CA ASP A 328 8.92 2.61 -28.46
C ASP A 328 8.87 2.58 -26.93
N GLU A 329 9.95 3.03 -26.28
CA GLU A 329 10.00 3.15 -24.82
C GLU A 329 9.86 4.61 -24.39
N VAL A 330 8.75 4.91 -23.73
CA VAL A 330 8.39 6.27 -23.27
C VAL A 330 8.88 6.55 -21.84
N GLY A 331 9.78 5.72 -21.29
CA GLY A 331 10.29 5.82 -19.91
C GLY A 331 11.27 6.96 -19.63
N GLY A 332 11.92 7.48 -20.67
CA GLY A 332 12.80 8.67 -20.58
C GLY A 332 12.04 10.00 -20.45
N LEU A 333 10.70 9.98 -20.54
CA LEU A 333 9.85 11.15 -20.42
C LEU A 333 9.15 11.15 -19.06
N SER A 334 9.18 12.29 -18.37
CA SER A 334 8.35 12.49 -17.17
C SER A 334 6.95 12.96 -17.57
N GLU A 335 6.87 13.81 -18.58
CA GLU A 335 5.63 14.34 -19.15
C GLU A 335 5.90 14.73 -20.60
N GLY A 336 4.95 14.47 -21.49
CA GLY A 336 5.10 14.92 -22.86
C GLY A 336 3.84 14.86 -23.69
N VAL A 337 3.79 15.73 -24.70
CA VAL A 337 2.80 15.69 -25.78
C VAL A 337 3.55 15.37 -27.07
N LEU A 338 3.49 14.10 -27.47
CA LEU A 338 4.33 13.54 -28.53
C LEU A 338 3.53 13.32 -29.81
N PRO A 339 4.08 13.62 -31.00
CA PRO A 339 3.46 13.24 -32.26
C PRO A 339 3.63 11.73 -32.47
N TRP A 340 2.51 11.01 -32.54
CA TRP A 340 2.50 9.56 -32.76
C TRP A 340 1.23 9.11 -33.48
N GLY A 341 1.39 8.35 -34.56
CA GLY A 341 0.27 7.92 -35.39
C GLY A 341 -0.41 9.05 -36.17
N GLY A 342 0.21 10.22 -36.29
CA GLY A 342 -0.34 11.40 -36.97
C GLY A 342 -1.10 12.37 -36.07
N GLU A 343 -1.20 12.10 -34.76
CA GLU A 343 -1.80 12.99 -33.76
C GLU A 343 -0.86 13.24 -32.60
N TYR A 344 -1.15 14.27 -31.81
CA TYR A 344 -0.45 14.54 -30.56
C TYR A 344 -1.09 13.76 -29.41
N ARG A 345 -0.27 13.01 -28.68
CA ARG A 345 -0.70 12.16 -27.57
C ARG A 345 0.02 12.50 -26.30
N SER A 346 -0.72 12.56 -25.19
CA SER A 346 -0.14 12.83 -23.87
C SER A 346 0.37 11.56 -23.20
N VAL A 347 1.57 11.64 -22.63
CA VAL A 347 2.14 10.62 -21.74
C VAL A 347 2.66 11.27 -20.48
N ARG A 348 2.47 10.61 -19.34
CA ARG A 348 3.02 11.05 -18.07
C ARG A 348 3.50 9.85 -17.27
N VAL A 349 4.69 9.96 -16.70
CA VAL A 349 5.32 8.91 -15.91
C VAL A 349 5.92 9.54 -14.65
N PHE A 350 5.35 9.20 -13.51
CA PHE A 350 5.83 9.56 -12.16
C PHE A 350 6.57 8.39 -11.50
N GLU A 351 6.82 8.50 -10.19
CA GLU A 351 7.47 7.45 -9.41
C GLU A 351 6.63 6.19 -9.38
N ASN A 352 5.35 6.27 -9.01
CA ASN A 352 4.45 5.12 -8.85
C ASN A 352 3.19 5.19 -9.72
N GLU A 353 3.04 6.21 -10.56
CA GLU A 353 1.83 6.39 -11.39
C GLU A 353 2.20 6.80 -12.81
N ALA A 354 1.45 6.30 -13.79
CA ALA A 354 1.67 6.65 -15.18
C ALA A 354 0.40 6.54 -16.00
N TYR A 355 0.33 7.34 -17.06
CA TYR A 355 -0.66 7.15 -18.12
C TYR A 355 -0.05 7.36 -19.50
N VAL A 356 -0.65 6.70 -20.49
CA VAL A 356 -0.38 6.91 -21.92
C VAL A 356 -1.71 7.03 -22.66
N GLN A 357 -1.84 8.07 -23.47
CA GLN A 357 -2.98 8.22 -24.36
C GLN A 357 -2.85 7.26 -25.55
N VAL A 358 -3.77 6.31 -25.65
CA VAL A 358 -3.80 5.27 -26.69
C VAL A 358 -4.77 5.60 -27.82
N LYS A 359 -5.68 6.55 -27.57
CA LYS A 359 -6.58 7.13 -28.58
C LYS A 359 -6.71 8.64 -28.43
N ALA A 360 -6.58 9.33 -29.56
CA ALA A 360 -6.88 10.75 -29.71
C ALA A 360 -7.77 10.92 -30.94
N PHE A 361 -9.05 11.25 -30.73
CA PHE A 361 -10.06 11.36 -31.77
C PHE A 361 -10.09 10.14 -32.71
N ASN A 362 -9.69 10.32 -33.97
CA ASN A 362 -9.74 9.27 -34.99
C ASN A 362 -8.50 8.38 -35.02
N VAL A 363 -7.47 8.70 -34.23
CA VAL A 363 -6.19 7.98 -34.24
C VAL A 363 -6.07 7.11 -33.00
N VAL A 364 -6.06 5.81 -33.21
CA VAL A 364 -5.90 4.76 -32.20
C VAL A 364 -4.64 3.96 -32.50
N GLU A 365 -3.93 3.52 -31.48
CA GLU A 365 -2.91 2.49 -31.63
C GLU A 365 -3.27 1.27 -30.78
N PRO A 366 -3.90 0.25 -31.37
CA PRO A 366 -4.23 -0.98 -30.67
C PRO A 366 -2.98 -1.86 -30.52
N GLY A 367 -2.99 -2.72 -29.51
CA GLY A 367 -1.90 -3.68 -29.28
C GLY A 367 -1.56 -3.85 -27.80
N ARG A 368 -0.39 -4.46 -27.57
CA ARG A 368 0.14 -4.72 -26.22
C ARG A 368 1.01 -3.56 -25.77
N TYR A 369 0.65 -2.96 -24.65
CA TYR A 369 1.46 -2.01 -23.92
C TYR A 369 2.03 -2.70 -22.69
N PHE A 370 3.27 -2.38 -22.32
CA PHE A 370 3.88 -2.91 -21.11
C PHE A 370 4.39 -1.76 -20.24
N VAL A 371 3.83 -1.60 -19.05
CA VAL A 371 4.30 -0.62 -18.07
C VAL A 371 5.30 -1.31 -17.15
N LYS A 372 6.59 -0.95 -17.26
CA LYS A 372 7.69 -1.53 -16.48
C LYS A 372 7.65 -1.01 -15.05
N ILE A 373 7.71 -1.93 -14.07
CA ILE A 373 7.69 -1.58 -12.64
C ILE A 373 8.83 -2.29 -11.91
N ASP A 374 9.67 -1.48 -11.27
CA ASP A 374 10.70 -1.93 -10.35
C ASP A 374 10.11 -2.05 -8.94
N TRP A 375 10.00 -3.27 -8.44
CA TRP A 375 9.40 -3.54 -7.13
C TRP A 375 10.46 -3.65 -6.03
N GLN A 376 10.24 -2.92 -4.95
CA GLN A 376 10.96 -3.17 -3.70
C GLN A 376 10.34 -4.39 -2.99
N PRO A 377 11.11 -5.44 -2.67
CA PRO A 377 10.60 -6.60 -1.97
C PRO A 377 10.06 -6.25 -0.57
N VAL A 378 8.98 -6.92 -0.17
CA VAL A 378 8.41 -6.84 1.18
C VAL A 378 9.03 -7.96 2.02
N ALA A 379 9.74 -7.56 3.07
CA ALA A 379 10.45 -8.43 4.00
C ALA A 379 9.68 -8.55 5.32
N PHE A 380 9.26 -9.77 5.66
CA PHE A 380 8.68 -10.11 6.94
C PHE A 380 9.79 -10.50 7.92
N LYS A 381 9.97 -9.70 8.98
CA LYS A 381 10.98 -9.93 10.02
C LYS A 381 10.34 -10.65 11.21
N LEU A 382 10.60 -11.95 11.32
CA LEU A 382 10.03 -12.83 12.32
C LEU A 382 10.89 -12.84 13.58
N VAL A 383 10.29 -12.49 14.72
CA VAL A 383 10.96 -12.50 16.02
C VAL A 383 10.14 -13.29 17.05
N ASP A 384 10.83 -13.96 17.98
CA ASP A 384 10.22 -14.62 19.12
C ASP A 384 9.77 -13.61 20.19
N ASP A 385 9.25 -14.10 21.32
CA ASP A 385 8.76 -13.23 22.38
C ASP A 385 9.86 -12.41 23.09
N GLU A 386 11.10 -12.86 23.01
CA GLU A 386 12.32 -12.21 23.50
C GLU A 386 13.00 -11.32 22.44
N GLY A 387 12.44 -11.23 21.22
CA GLY A 387 12.96 -10.40 20.13
C GLY A 387 14.06 -11.05 19.29
N ARG A 388 14.33 -12.34 19.48
CA ARG A 388 15.35 -13.09 18.72
C ARG A 388 14.77 -13.59 17.39
N PRO A 389 15.56 -13.65 16.31
CA PRO A 389 15.06 -14.06 15.00
C PRO A 389 14.56 -15.51 14.93
N VAL A 390 13.40 -15.75 14.32
CA VAL A 390 12.84 -17.10 14.09
C VAL A 390 13.21 -17.58 12.69
N ALA A 391 14.24 -18.43 12.60
CA ALA A 391 14.74 -18.98 11.35
C ALA A 391 14.02 -20.29 10.95
N GLY A 392 13.84 -20.53 9.64
CA GLY A 392 13.23 -21.75 9.13
C GLY A 392 11.71 -21.85 9.32
N ALA A 393 11.03 -20.75 9.64
CA ALA A 393 9.58 -20.68 9.61
C ALA A 393 9.08 -20.54 8.18
N ILE A 394 7.95 -21.18 7.87
CA ILE A 394 7.25 -21.06 6.60
C ILE A 394 6.34 -19.83 6.69
N VAL A 395 6.53 -18.87 5.81
CA VAL A 395 5.65 -17.71 5.64
C VAL A 395 4.83 -17.93 4.38
N GLU A 396 3.51 -17.94 4.54
CA GLU A 396 2.53 -18.09 3.47
C GLU A 396 1.79 -16.76 3.31
N VAL A 397 1.78 -16.25 2.08
CA VAL A 397 1.07 -15.02 1.70
C VAL A 397 -0.08 -15.42 0.79
N HIS A 398 -1.27 -14.91 1.09
CA HIS A 398 -2.51 -15.14 0.35
C HIS A 398 -3.18 -13.82 -0.04
N GLY A 399 -3.86 -13.80 -1.19
CA GLY A 399 -4.59 -12.62 -1.65
C GLY A 399 -4.55 -12.50 -3.18
N PRO A 400 -4.24 -11.32 -3.74
CA PRO A 400 -4.07 -11.14 -5.19
C PRO A 400 -3.04 -12.09 -5.79
N LEU A 401 -1.99 -12.40 -5.01
CA LEU A 401 -0.94 -13.36 -5.29
C LEU A 401 -0.83 -14.34 -4.11
N ASN A 402 -0.60 -15.61 -4.40
CA ASN A 402 -0.27 -16.62 -3.40
C ASN A 402 1.22 -16.97 -3.51
N ALA A 403 1.95 -16.92 -2.40
CA ALA A 403 3.39 -17.20 -2.37
C ALA A 403 3.82 -17.78 -1.03
N THR A 404 4.89 -18.58 -1.04
CA THR A 404 5.47 -19.17 0.18
C THR A 404 6.98 -18.99 0.18
N ALA A 405 7.55 -18.65 1.34
CA ALA A 405 9.00 -18.56 1.54
C ALA A 405 9.39 -19.04 2.94
N LEU A 406 10.63 -19.49 3.09
CA LEU A 406 11.22 -19.81 4.39
C LEU A 406 11.95 -18.59 4.94
N SER A 407 11.85 -18.36 6.24
CA SER A 407 12.67 -17.36 6.92
C SER A 407 14.14 -17.79 6.99
N ASP A 408 15.04 -16.85 6.68
CA ASP A 408 16.48 -17.08 6.74
C ASP A 408 17.03 -17.08 8.19
N ARG A 409 18.36 -17.11 8.34
CA ARG A 409 19.02 -17.06 9.66
C ARG A 409 18.77 -15.77 10.43
N GLY A 410 18.45 -14.68 9.72
CA GLY A 410 18.05 -13.40 10.31
C GLY A 410 16.55 -13.32 10.59
N GLY A 411 15.80 -14.42 10.43
CA GLY A 411 14.36 -14.46 10.61
C GLY A 411 13.59 -13.74 9.51
N VAL A 412 14.19 -13.53 8.33
CA VAL A 412 13.58 -12.73 7.26
C VAL A 412 13.03 -13.62 6.14
N ALA A 413 11.78 -13.40 5.76
CA ALA A 413 11.18 -13.95 4.55
C ALA A 413 10.77 -12.81 3.61
N SER A 414 11.26 -12.81 2.36
CA SER A 414 11.07 -11.70 1.42
C SER A 414 10.22 -12.10 0.22
N PHE A 415 9.28 -11.23 -0.17
CA PHE A 415 8.36 -11.45 -1.27
C PHE A 415 8.32 -10.27 -2.23
N LYS A 416 8.23 -10.54 -3.54
CA LYS A 416 7.92 -9.53 -4.56
C LYS A 416 6.41 -9.52 -4.77
N LEU A 417 5.68 -8.70 -3.99
CA LEU A 417 4.22 -8.61 -4.04
C LEU A 417 3.74 -7.68 -5.17
N TYR A 418 3.94 -8.10 -6.42
CA TYR A 418 3.77 -7.27 -7.63
C TYR A 418 2.30 -7.06 -8.06
N LYS A 419 1.33 -7.67 -7.40
CA LYS A 419 -0.10 -7.46 -7.68
C LYS A 419 -0.75 -6.65 -6.56
N PRO A 420 -1.25 -5.44 -6.81
CA PRO A 420 -1.87 -4.62 -5.78
C PRO A 420 -3.11 -5.30 -5.18
N GLY A 421 -3.34 -5.07 -3.89
CA GLY A 421 -4.49 -5.59 -3.15
C GLY A 421 -4.15 -5.98 -1.71
N PRO A 422 -5.18 -6.37 -0.93
CA PRO A 422 -4.98 -6.79 0.45
C PRO A 422 -4.36 -8.19 0.52
N TYR A 423 -3.46 -8.40 1.47
CA TYR A 423 -2.77 -9.68 1.67
C TYR A 423 -3.04 -10.24 3.08
N SER A 424 -3.25 -11.55 3.18
CA SER A 424 -3.23 -12.27 4.46
C SER A 424 -1.92 -13.06 4.55
N VAL A 425 -1.26 -12.98 5.71
CA VAL A 425 0.05 -13.60 5.94
C VAL A 425 -0.08 -14.54 7.11
N GLU A 426 0.29 -15.80 6.90
CA GLU A 426 0.33 -16.84 7.93
C GLU A 426 1.78 -17.32 8.11
N VAL A 427 2.22 -17.45 9.36
CA VAL A 427 3.57 -17.93 9.69
C VAL A 427 3.44 -19.24 10.44
N LYS A 428 4.00 -20.31 9.87
CA LYS A 428 4.06 -21.65 10.47
C LYS A 428 5.49 -21.98 10.87
N PHE A 429 5.69 -22.39 12.13
CA PHE A 429 6.98 -22.83 12.63
C PHE A 429 6.84 -24.20 13.27
N LYS A 430 7.67 -25.16 12.82
CA LYS A 430 7.58 -26.58 13.23
C LYS A 430 6.16 -27.17 13.09
N GLY A 431 5.44 -26.77 12.04
CA GLY A 431 4.08 -27.23 11.76
C GLY A 431 2.95 -26.51 12.51
N VAL A 432 3.27 -25.53 13.37
CA VAL A 432 2.29 -24.77 14.17
C VAL A 432 2.20 -23.32 13.70
N THR A 433 0.99 -22.78 13.59
CA THR A 433 0.78 -21.36 13.22
C THR A 433 1.14 -20.44 14.38
N VAL A 434 2.24 -19.70 14.22
CA VAL A 434 2.81 -18.84 15.28
C VAL A 434 2.49 -17.37 15.09
N ALA A 435 2.09 -16.93 13.90
CA ALA A 435 1.56 -15.59 13.65
C ALA A 435 0.58 -15.60 12.47
N ALA A 436 -0.39 -14.69 12.49
CA ALA A 436 -1.28 -14.43 11.38
C ALA A 436 -1.61 -12.92 11.36
N VAL A 437 -1.55 -12.29 10.18
CA VAL A 437 -1.85 -10.85 10.02
C VAL A 437 -2.51 -10.59 8.68
N THR A 438 -3.39 -9.59 8.62
CA THR A 438 -3.93 -9.06 7.37
C THR A 438 -3.34 -7.68 7.11
N LEU A 439 -2.78 -7.50 5.93
CA LEU A 439 -2.24 -6.26 5.40
C LEU A 439 -3.24 -5.69 4.38
N GLY A 440 -3.98 -4.65 4.75
CA GLY A 440 -4.83 -3.92 3.80
C GLY A 440 -3.99 -3.12 2.79
N SER A 441 -3.24 -2.14 3.32
CA SER A 441 -2.22 -1.38 2.60
C SER A 441 -0.83 -1.75 3.12
N ILE A 442 0.14 -1.92 2.23
CA ILE A 442 1.52 -2.21 2.61
C ILE A 442 2.23 -0.90 2.92
N VAL A 443 2.21 -0.53 4.20
CA VAL A 443 2.76 0.74 4.69
C VAL A 443 4.30 0.71 4.85
N SER A 444 4.89 -0.47 4.89
CA SER A 444 6.34 -0.64 5.01
C SER A 444 6.77 -1.88 4.26
N THR A 445 7.91 -1.80 3.57
CA THR A 445 8.55 -2.97 2.96
C THR A 445 9.29 -3.81 4.01
N GLU A 446 9.40 -3.34 5.25
CA GLU A 446 9.87 -4.14 6.38
C GLU A 446 8.72 -4.30 7.38
N VAL A 447 8.19 -5.51 7.50
CA VAL A 447 7.04 -5.83 8.34
C VAL A 447 7.51 -6.71 9.50
N PRO A 448 7.68 -6.14 10.71
CA PRO A 448 8.02 -6.94 11.88
C PRO A 448 6.80 -7.77 12.33
N LEU A 449 7.00 -9.07 12.51
CA LEU A 449 5.98 -9.99 13.01
C LEU A 449 6.49 -10.64 14.29
N LYS A 450 5.78 -10.37 15.40
CA LYS A 450 6.02 -11.07 16.67
C LYS A 450 5.34 -12.43 16.61
N CYS A 451 6.14 -13.48 16.63
CA CYS A 451 5.67 -14.86 16.63
C CYS A 451 5.41 -15.35 18.06
N ARG A 452 4.38 -16.17 18.23
CA ARG A 452 4.16 -16.97 19.44
C ARG A 452 5.18 -18.11 19.47
N VAL A 453 6.43 -17.77 19.71
CA VAL A 453 7.57 -18.68 19.82
C VAL A 453 8.29 -18.28 21.10
N TYR A 454 8.66 -19.28 21.90
CA TYR A 454 9.07 -19.09 23.29
C TYR A 454 10.34 -19.87 23.61
N ARG A 455 11.09 -19.39 24.59
CA ARG A 455 12.14 -20.11 25.30
C ARG A 455 11.54 -20.79 26.52
N VAL A 456 11.64 -22.11 26.58
CA VAL A 456 11.09 -22.88 27.70
C VAL A 456 12.21 -23.68 28.35
N SER A 457 12.25 -23.60 29.68
CA SER A 457 13.15 -24.42 30.49
C SER A 457 12.33 -25.26 31.45
N TRP A 458 12.60 -26.56 31.54
CA TRP A 458 12.01 -27.42 32.56
C TRP A 458 13.03 -27.68 33.67
N LEU A 459 12.69 -27.27 34.89
CA LEU A 459 13.37 -27.69 36.11
C LEU A 459 12.76 -29.02 36.56
N VAL A 460 13.48 -30.11 36.30
CA VAL A 460 13.04 -31.46 36.64
C VAL A 460 13.57 -31.86 38.01
N THR A 461 12.68 -32.30 38.89
CA THR A 461 13.03 -32.74 40.25
C THR A 461 12.54 -34.15 40.57
N ASP A 462 13.16 -34.78 41.55
CA ASP A 462 12.77 -36.06 42.13
C ASP A 462 11.59 -35.91 43.11
N ALA A 463 11.18 -37.00 43.76
CA ALA A 463 10.09 -37.00 44.73
C ALA A 463 10.34 -36.08 45.95
N TRP A 464 11.60 -35.74 46.22
CA TRP A 464 12.08 -34.89 47.32
C TRP A 464 12.43 -33.46 46.89
N ASP A 465 12.00 -33.04 45.69
CA ASP A 465 12.29 -31.73 45.10
C ASP A 465 13.79 -31.48 44.86
N LYS A 466 14.61 -32.53 44.75
CA LYS A 466 16.02 -32.41 44.35
C LYS A 466 16.13 -32.41 42.83
N PRO A 467 16.99 -31.55 42.24
CA PRO A 467 17.20 -31.53 40.80
C PRO A 467 17.69 -32.87 40.24
N LEU A 468 17.14 -33.28 39.10
CA LEU A 468 17.52 -34.51 38.40
C LEU A 468 18.29 -34.18 37.11
N GLU A 469 19.57 -34.53 37.06
CA GLU A 469 20.40 -34.49 35.85
C GLU A 469 20.16 -35.73 34.96
N GLY A 470 20.21 -35.56 33.64
CA GLY A 470 20.14 -36.66 32.68
C GLY A 470 18.71 -37.09 32.32
N VAL A 471 17.71 -36.27 32.65
CA VAL A 471 16.31 -36.49 32.25
C VAL A 471 16.16 -36.08 30.80
N GLU A 472 15.72 -37.00 29.94
CA GLU A 472 15.37 -36.69 28.56
C GLU A 472 13.95 -36.13 28.49
N ILE A 473 13.80 -34.95 27.90
CA ILE A 473 12.51 -34.31 27.62
C ILE A 473 12.26 -34.33 26.12
N VAL A 474 11.09 -34.83 25.73
CA VAL A 474 10.61 -34.88 24.35
C VAL A 474 9.28 -34.15 24.27
N VAL A 475 9.24 -33.10 23.44
CA VAL A 475 8.04 -32.27 23.21
C VAL A 475 7.40 -32.71 21.90
N ARG A 476 6.10 -33.06 21.93
CA ARG A 476 5.34 -33.48 20.75
C ARG A 476 4.04 -32.73 20.55
N SER A 477 3.67 -32.55 19.29
CA SER A 477 2.34 -32.12 18.86
C SER A 477 1.71 -33.25 18.06
N GLY A 478 0.84 -34.05 18.69
CA GLY A 478 0.42 -35.35 18.13
C GLY A 478 1.64 -36.25 17.92
N ASP A 479 1.82 -36.75 16.69
CA ASP A 479 2.96 -37.61 16.34
C ASP A 479 4.23 -36.81 15.97
N ALA A 480 4.13 -35.50 15.78
CA ALA A 480 5.26 -34.67 15.36
C ALA A 480 6.19 -34.32 16.53
N LEU A 481 7.49 -34.57 16.35
CA LEU A 481 8.53 -34.13 17.28
C LEU A 481 8.81 -32.63 17.11
N ILE A 482 8.62 -31.85 18.18
CA ILE A 482 8.83 -30.40 18.19
C ILE A 482 10.22 -30.05 18.73
N ALA A 483 10.63 -30.72 19.81
CA ALA A 483 11.92 -30.51 20.44
C ALA A 483 12.35 -31.70 21.29
N ARG A 484 13.65 -31.77 21.58
CA ARG A 484 14.26 -32.72 22.50
C ARG A 484 15.35 -32.00 23.30
N ALA A 485 15.38 -32.19 24.60
CA ALA A 485 16.41 -31.66 25.50
C ALA A 485 16.76 -32.67 26.59
N VAL A 486 17.89 -32.46 27.26
CA VAL A 486 18.32 -33.26 28.41
C VAL A 486 18.65 -32.32 29.56
N SER A 487 18.23 -32.66 30.78
CA SER A 487 18.52 -31.85 31.96
C SER A 487 20.00 -31.94 32.35
N GLY A 488 20.63 -30.81 32.66
CA GLY A 488 22.01 -30.74 33.14
C GLY A 488 22.14 -30.91 34.66
N GLU A 489 23.34 -30.61 35.19
CA GLU A 489 23.72 -30.73 36.61
C GLU A 489 22.80 -29.97 37.60
N GLY A 490 22.06 -28.94 37.12
CA GLY A 490 21.06 -28.20 37.89
C GLY A 490 19.62 -28.69 37.73
N GLY A 491 19.40 -29.84 37.08
CA GLY A 491 18.08 -30.38 36.74
C GLY A 491 17.31 -29.57 35.68
N VAL A 492 17.95 -28.58 35.04
CA VAL A 492 17.32 -27.74 34.03
C VAL A 492 17.60 -28.29 32.63
N ALA A 493 16.53 -28.51 31.87
CA ALA A 493 16.56 -28.77 30.43
C ALA A 493 15.99 -27.56 29.70
N GLU A 494 16.78 -26.94 28.83
CA GLU A 494 16.38 -25.74 28.10
C GLU A 494 16.15 -26.04 26.63
N VAL A 495 15.10 -25.44 26.06
CA VAL A 495 14.81 -25.46 24.64
C VAL A 495 14.50 -24.05 24.17
N ASP A 496 15.31 -23.58 23.22
CA ASP A 496 15.03 -22.37 22.48
C ASP A 496 13.99 -22.63 21.37
N GLN A 497 13.15 -21.62 21.15
CA GLN A 497 12.20 -21.56 20.04
C GLN A 497 11.25 -22.77 19.97
N ILE A 498 10.37 -22.85 20.96
CA ILE A 498 9.18 -23.70 20.92
C ILE A 498 7.99 -22.87 20.43
N PRO A 499 7.23 -23.31 19.41
CA PRO A 499 5.99 -22.64 19.03
C PRO A 499 4.97 -22.66 20.16
N GLY A 500 4.14 -21.64 20.25
CA GLY A 500 3.04 -21.58 21.21
C GLY A 500 1.92 -22.57 20.87
N GLY A 501 1.35 -23.19 21.90
CA GLY A 501 0.30 -24.19 21.75
C GLY A 501 0.30 -25.23 22.86
N THR A 502 -0.55 -26.24 22.72
CA THR A 502 -0.63 -27.36 23.65
C THR A 502 0.20 -28.53 23.15
N PHE A 503 1.09 -29.05 23.99
CA PHE A 503 2.03 -30.12 23.63
C PHE A 503 2.04 -31.23 24.66
N THR A 504 2.32 -32.44 24.20
CA THR A 504 2.61 -33.58 25.06
C THR A 504 4.10 -33.57 25.41
N ILE A 505 4.41 -33.46 26.69
CA ILE A 505 5.76 -33.44 27.25
C ILE A 505 6.05 -34.81 27.84
N GLN A 506 6.90 -35.59 27.17
CA GLN A 506 7.36 -36.88 27.67
C GLN A 506 8.72 -36.70 28.33
N MET A 507 8.81 -37.05 29.61
CA MET A 507 10.03 -37.01 30.41
C MET A 507 10.47 -38.43 30.72
N THR A 508 11.72 -38.77 30.45
CA THR A 508 12.27 -40.11 30.69
C THR A 508 13.59 -40.01 31.45
N TYR A 509 13.65 -40.69 32.59
CA TYR A 509 14.84 -40.81 33.42
C TYR A 509 15.14 -42.27 33.70
N LYS A 510 16.16 -42.83 33.04
CA LYS A 510 16.50 -44.26 33.10
C LYS A 510 15.28 -45.15 32.80
N ARG A 511 14.65 -45.76 33.81
CA ARG A 511 13.45 -46.60 33.68
C ARG A 511 12.13 -45.91 34.06
N VAL A 512 12.20 -44.70 34.60
CA VAL A 512 11.03 -43.92 35.03
C VAL A 512 10.63 -42.98 33.91
N SER A 513 9.33 -42.92 33.60
CA SER A 513 8.79 -42.00 32.58
C SER A 513 7.52 -41.34 33.08
N ALA A 514 7.35 -40.06 32.74
CA ALA A 514 6.11 -39.33 32.91
C ALA A 514 5.69 -38.68 31.59
N VAL A 515 4.39 -38.51 31.41
CA VAL A 515 3.81 -37.78 30.28
C VAL A 515 2.89 -36.72 30.86
N ASP A 516 3.08 -35.48 30.43
CA ASP A 516 2.25 -34.35 30.79
C ASP A 516 1.73 -33.65 29.52
N VAL A 517 0.64 -32.90 29.65
CA VAL A 517 0.12 -32.05 28.58
C VAL A 517 0.21 -30.60 29.05
N GLU A 518 1.04 -29.81 28.38
CA GLU A 518 1.34 -28.44 28.80
C GLU A 518 0.95 -27.44 27.71
N GLU A 519 0.34 -26.32 28.12
CA GLU A 519 0.12 -25.15 27.26
C GLU A 519 1.32 -24.20 27.36
N ILE A 520 2.00 -23.99 26.24
CA ILE A 520 3.11 -23.06 26.12
C ILE A 520 2.59 -21.75 25.50
N ASN A 521 2.49 -20.71 26.33
CA ASN A 521 1.98 -19.38 25.94
C ASN A 521 2.92 -18.22 26.33
N ALA A 522 4.04 -18.50 27.00
CA ALA A 522 5.05 -17.52 27.41
C ALA A 522 6.39 -18.20 27.67
N SER A 523 7.49 -17.48 27.46
CA SER A 523 8.82 -17.93 27.87
C SER A 523 8.94 -18.07 29.38
N GLY A 524 9.81 -18.97 29.84
CA GLY A 524 10.16 -19.10 31.25
C GLY A 524 10.41 -20.53 31.72
N VAL A 525 10.52 -20.66 33.04
CA VAL A 525 10.85 -21.92 33.72
C VAL A 525 9.57 -22.63 34.17
N ARG A 526 9.51 -23.94 33.93
CA ARG A 526 8.42 -24.85 34.30
C ARG A 526 8.97 -25.88 35.27
N LYS A 527 8.24 -26.17 36.35
CA LYS A 527 8.63 -27.22 37.29
C LYS A 527 7.97 -28.51 36.88
N ALA A 528 8.75 -29.57 36.76
CA ALA A 528 8.25 -30.91 36.49
C ALA A 528 8.82 -31.91 37.50
N LYS A 529 7.97 -32.76 38.06
CA LYS A 529 8.37 -33.70 39.11
C LYS A 529 8.25 -35.13 38.60
N LEU A 530 9.33 -35.90 38.72
CA LEU A 530 9.35 -37.33 38.42
C LEU A 530 9.29 -38.13 39.73
N ASP A 531 8.56 -39.24 39.71
CA ASP A 531 8.47 -40.19 40.83
C ASP A 531 9.75 -41.03 40.96
N VAL A 532 10.85 -40.37 41.28
CA VAL A 532 12.13 -40.96 41.65
C VAL A 532 12.32 -40.71 43.13
N PHE A 533 12.25 -41.76 43.95
CA PHE A 533 12.34 -41.62 45.39
C PHE A 533 13.76 -41.79 45.92
N LEU A 534 14.50 -42.76 45.38
CA LEU A 534 15.93 -42.96 45.65
C LEU A 534 16.60 -43.70 44.49
N GLU A 535 17.90 -43.48 44.31
CA GLU A 535 18.74 -44.30 43.43
C GLU A 535 19.55 -45.30 44.26
N ILE A 536 19.63 -46.56 43.81
CA ILE A 536 20.45 -47.59 44.47
C ILE A 536 21.85 -47.63 43.84
N PRO A 537 22.91 -47.13 44.50
CA PRO A 537 24.24 -47.05 43.89
C PRO A 537 24.83 -48.41 43.56
N VAL A 538 24.58 -49.43 44.39
CA VAL A 538 25.13 -50.78 44.29
C VAL A 538 24.57 -51.57 43.08
N LEU A 539 23.44 -51.12 42.51
CA LEU A 539 22.84 -51.72 41.31
C LEU A 539 23.07 -50.88 40.06
N GLY A 540 24.14 -50.06 40.02
CA GLY A 540 24.41 -49.19 38.88
C GLY A 540 23.46 -47.99 38.79
N GLY A 541 22.94 -47.52 39.92
CA GLY A 541 22.10 -46.32 40.00
C GLY A 541 20.67 -46.54 39.48
N VAL A 542 20.04 -47.69 39.76
CA VAL A 542 18.63 -47.93 39.38
C VAL A 542 17.72 -47.04 40.24
N PRO A 543 16.84 -46.22 39.63
CA PRO A 543 15.88 -45.40 40.38
C PRO A 543 14.71 -46.26 40.87
N LEU A 544 14.28 -46.08 42.13
CA LEU A 544 13.06 -46.63 42.71
C LEU A 544 11.95 -45.56 42.74
N THR A 545 10.72 -45.96 42.43
CA THR A 545 9.53 -45.10 42.61
C THR A 545 9.07 -45.07 44.07
N THR A 546 8.22 -44.13 44.46
CA THR A 546 7.60 -44.09 45.80
C THR A 546 6.88 -45.40 46.12
N LEU A 547 6.10 -45.94 45.17
CA LEU A 547 5.35 -47.19 45.35
C LEU A 547 6.28 -48.40 45.52
N GLU A 548 7.35 -48.50 44.73
CA GLU A 548 8.33 -49.59 44.87
C GLU A 548 9.08 -49.51 46.20
N THR A 549 9.34 -48.29 46.68
CA THR A 549 9.99 -48.08 47.98
C THR A 549 9.05 -48.44 49.13
N LEU A 550 7.75 -48.12 49.00
CA LEU A 550 6.72 -48.54 49.96
C LEU A 550 6.53 -50.07 49.94
N ALA A 551 6.56 -50.72 48.78
CA ALA A 551 6.50 -52.17 48.65
C ALA A 551 7.73 -52.84 49.29
N ALA A 552 8.92 -52.29 49.08
CA ALA A 552 10.15 -52.78 49.70
C ALA A 552 10.13 -52.59 51.23
N THR A 553 9.62 -51.47 51.73
CA THR A 553 9.54 -51.19 53.18
C THR A 553 8.41 -51.96 53.88
N SER A 554 7.29 -52.21 53.22
CA SER A 554 6.20 -53.06 53.73
C SER A 554 6.56 -54.55 53.72
N LEU A 555 7.33 -55.02 52.73
CA LEU A 555 7.96 -56.35 52.78
C LEU A 555 9.08 -56.44 53.84
N MET A 556 9.79 -55.33 54.12
CA MET A 556 10.77 -55.24 55.22
C MET A 556 10.15 -55.03 56.62
N GLY A 557 8.82 -55.10 56.76
CA GLY A 557 8.16 -55.39 58.03
C GLY A 557 8.48 -56.81 58.56
N GLY A 558 9.17 -57.64 57.77
CA GLY A 558 9.79 -58.89 58.21
C GLY A 558 10.90 -59.38 57.26
N CYS A 559 12.15 -59.22 57.68
CA CYS A 559 13.37 -59.92 57.22
C CYS A 559 14.09 -59.49 55.91
N THR A 560 15.32 -59.01 56.11
CA THR A 560 16.58 -59.17 55.32
C THR A 560 16.60 -59.00 53.78
N LEU A 561 17.53 -58.14 53.33
CA LEU A 561 18.19 -58.17 52.01
C LEU A 561 18.44 -59.63 51.54
N GLY A 562 17.72 -60.06 50.50
CA GLY A 562 17.88 -61.37 49.88
C GLY A 562 17.61 -61.29 48.38
N LEU A 563 18.66 -61.54 47.59
CA LEU A 563 18.65 -61.71 46.14
C LEU A 563 17.53 -62.66 45.65
N ALA A 564 16.76 -62.26 44.65
CA ALA A 564 16.07 -63.19 43.75
C ALA A 564 15.88 -62.60 42.34
N LEU A 565 16.87 -62.84 41.48
CA LEU A 565 16.73 -62.89 40.04
C LEU A 565 15.82 -64.08 39.66
N VAL A 566 14.66 -63.86 39.03
CA VAL A 566 14.02 -64.83 38.14
C VAL A 566 13.39 -64.14 36.91
N ARG A 567 13.62 -64.80 35.77
CA ARG A 567 13.38 -64.40 34.37
C ARG A 567 11.91 -64.38 33.92
N ARG A 568 11.60 -63.40 33.05
CA ARG A 568 10.75 -63.41 31.82
C ARG A 568 9.69 -64.52 31.63
N ARG A 569 8.46 -64.11 31.29
CA ARG A 569 7.85 -64.28 29.93
C ARG A 569 6.52 -63.52 29.70
N LYS A 570 6.53 -62.73 28.63
CA LYS A 570 5.53 -62.48 27.55
C LYS A 570 3.99 -62.41 27.82
N ALA A 571 3.45 -61.30 27.29
CA ALA A 571 2.35 -61.18 26.31
C ALA A 571 0.88 -61.17 26.80
N SER A 572 0.28 -59.99 26.62
CA SER A 572 -1.10 -59.64 26.20
C SER A 572 -2.24 -60.67 26.26
N SER A 573 -3.37 -60.26 26.81
CA SER A 573 -4.67 -60.09 26.10
C SER A 573 -5.65 -59.36 27.04
N VAL A 574 -6.25 -58.25 26.61
CA VAL A 574 -7.64 -58.13 26.10
C VAL A 574 -8.69 -58.35 27.21
N GLU A 575 -9.31 -57.22 27.56
CA GLU A 575 -10.75 -56.94 27.72
C GLU A 575 -11.76 -58.01 28.18
N GLU A 576 -12.71 -57.45 28.96
CA GLU A 576 -14.06 -57.90 29.31
C GLU A 576 -14.21 -59.11 30.25
N ILE A 577 -14.78 -58.85 31.43
CA ILE A 577 -16.20 -59.13 31.73
C ILE A 577 -16.61 -58.35 32.99
N SER A 578 -17.86 -57.92 32.92
CA SER A 578 -18.68 -57.17 33.86
C SER A 578 -19.25 -57.99 35.03
N LEU A 579 -19.66 -57.22 36.06
CA LEU A 579 -20.76 -57.41 37.04
C LEU A 579 -20.64 -58.43 38.20
N GLU A 580 -20.69 -57.90 39.43
CA GLU A 580 -21.75 -57.99 40.46
C GLU A 580 -21.16 -57.40 41.78
N GLU A 581 -21.81 -56.58 42.62
CA GLU A 581 -23.23 -56.26 42.89
C GLU A 581 -23.55 -54.75 42.77
#